data_AF-A0A133XZH5-F1
#
_entry.id   AF-A0A133XZH5-F1
#
_cell.length_a   1.000
_cell.length_b   1.000
_cell.length_c   1.000
_cell.angle_alpha   90.00
_cell.angle_beta   90.00
_cell.angle_gamma   90.00
#
_symmetry.space_group_name_H-M   'P 1'
#
loop_
_entity.id
_entity.type
_entity.pdbx_description
1 polymer ?
#
loop_
_entity_poly.entity_id
_entity_poly.type
_entity_poly.pdbx_seq_one_letter_code
_entity_poly.pdbx_strand_id
1 'polypeptide(L)' 'MNFLMRPDVAAKNAEYIGYSTPNKAAKEQMDPDQIKNSMFYPSEEVMSRLEIYKDLGQERLIYYNDLFLEDKLSQ' A
#
# COMPACT_ATOMS: atom_id res chain seq x y z
N MET A 1 3.04 12.65 -16.08
CA MET A 1 2.31 12.10 -14.92
C MET A 1 0.87 12.59 -14.79
N ASN A 2 0.26 13.27 -15.79
CA ASN A 2 -1.02 13.93 -15.58
C ASN A 2 -2.26 13.01 -15.70
N PHE A 3 -2.17 11.91 -16.47
CA PHE A 3 -3.33 11.03 -16.74
C PHE A 3 -3.76 10.20 -15.52
N LEU A 4 -2.80 9.55 -14.85
CA LEU A 4 -3.09 8.73 -13.67
C LEU A 4 -3.53 9.54 -12.44
N MET A 5 -3.32 10.86 -12.46
CA MET A 5 -3.76 11.76 -11.40
C MET A 5 -5.22 12.22 -11.56
N ARG A 6 -5.84 12.01 -12.73
CA ARG A 6 -7.24 12.39 -12.90
C ARG A 6 -8.12 11.48 -12.02
N PRO A 7 -9.07 12.03 -11.26
CA PRO A 7 -9.88 11.24 -10.32
C PRO A 7 -10.61 10.06 -10.96
N ASP A 8 -11.18 10.25 -12.15
CA ASP A 8 -11.90 9.22 -12.91
C ASP A 8 -11.01 8.04 -13.30
N VAL A 9 -9.74 8.32 -13.63
CA VAL A 9 -8.76 7.30 -14.01
C VAL A 9 -8.24 6.58 -12.77
N ALA A 10 -7.90 7.34 -11.73
CA ALA A 10 -7.40 6.78 -10.48
C ALA A 10 -8.45 5.90 -9.79
N ALA A 11 -9.73 6.27 -9.83
CA ALA A 11 -10.82 5.47 -9.27
C ALA A 11 -10.96 4.13 -10.03
N LYS A 12 -11.08 4.18 -11.36
CA LYS A 12 -11.10 2.97 -12.19
C LYS A 12 -9.90 2.06 -11.96
N ASN A 13 -8.71 2.65 -11.83
CA ASN A 13 -7.50 1.88 -11.57
C ASN A 13 -7.53 1.21 -10.20
N ALA A 14 -7.96 1.92 -9.16
CA ALA A 14 -8.06 1.38 -7.81
C ALA A 14 -9.12 0.27 -7.69
N GLU A 15 -10.28 0.45 -8.32
CA GLU A 15 -11.35 -0.56 -8.33
C GLU A 15 -10.95 -1.82 -9.09
N TYR A 16 -10.26 -1.66 -10.24
CA TYR A 16 -9.82 -2.79 -11.03
C TYR A 16 -8.69 -3.58 -10.35
N ILE A 17 -7.72 -2.89 -9.75
CA ILE A 17 -6.52 -3.50 -9.15
C ILE A 17 -6.77 -3.93 -7.69
N GLY A 18 -7.71 -3.29 -6.99
CA GLY A 18 -8.08 -3.63 -5.60
C GLY A 18 -7.16 -3.03 -4.53
N TYR A 19 -6.30 -2.07 -4.88
CA TYR A 19 -5.44 -1.37 -3.92
C TYR A 19 -6.02 0.00 -3.54
N SER A 20 -5.72 0.44 -2.32
CA SER A 20 -6.15 1.74 -1.80
C SER A 20 -5.56 2.90 -2.61
N THR A 21 -6.42 3.81 -3.06
CA THR A 21 -5.97 4.98 -3.83
C THR A 21 -5.44 6.08 -2.90
N PRO A 22 -4.28 6.71 -3.22
CA PRO A 22 -3.81 7.90 -2.51
C PRO A 22 -4.53 9.18 -2.97
N ASN A 23 -5.30 9.12 -4.07
CA ASN A 23 -6.02 10.27 -4.61
C ASN A 23 -7.38 10.42 -3.90
N LYS A 24 -7.50 11.45 -3.06
CA LYS A 24 -8.70 11.71 -2.25
C LYS A 24 -9.97 11.89 -3.11
N ALA A 25 -9.87 12.65 -4.20
CA ALA A 25 -11.00 12.88 -5.10
C ALA A 25 -11.39 11.61 -5.87
N ALA A 26 -10.45 10.71 -6.15
CA ALA A 26 -10.75 9.41 -6.73
C ALA A 26 -11.45 8.50 -5.72
N LYS A 27 -11.00 8.49 -4.47
CA LYS A 27 -11.62 7.70 -3.39
C LYS A 27 -13.10 8.05 -3.24
N GLU A 28 -13.47 9.33 -3.31
CA GLU A 28 -14.87 9.78 -3.23
C GLU A 28 -15.76 9.28 -4.38
N GLN A 29 -15.16 8.86 -5.50
CA GLN A 29 -15.87 8.35 -6.69
C GLN A 29 -16.01 6.82 -6.69
N MET A 30 -15.36 6.11 -5.76
CA MET A 30 -15.37 4.65 -5.68
C MET A 30 -16.64 4.13 -4.98
N ASP A 31 -16.86 2.81 -5.08
CA ASP A 31 -17.90 2.10 -4.33
C ASP A 31 -17.82 2.39 -2.81
N PRO A 32 -18.90 2.93 -2.18
CA PRO A 32 -18.95 3.19 -0.74
C PRO A 32 -18.64 1.99 0.14
N ASP A 33 -18.98 0.77 -0.28
CA ASP A 33 -18.73 -0.43 0.53
C ASP A 33 -17.24 -0.80 0.52
N GLN A 34 -16.53 -0.53 -0.58
CA GLN A 34 -15.07 -0.64 -0.62
C GLN A 34 -14.40 0.44 0.24
N ILE A 35 -14.91 1.67 0.22
CA ILE A 35 -14.36 2.80 0.99
C ILE A 35 -14.49 2.57 2.50
N LYS A 36 -15.59 1.94 2.94
CA LYS A 36 -15.85 1.64 4.36
C LYS A 36 -15.05 0.46 4.89
N ASN A 37 -14.40 -0.32 4.03
CA ASN A 37 -13.61 -1.46 4.46
C ASN A 37 -12.29 -1.00 5.11
N SER A 38 -12.22 -1.16 6.43
CA SER A 38 -11.07 -0.75 7.24
C SER A 38 -9.79 -1.53 6.98
N MET A 39 -9.84 -2.67 6.28
CA MET A 39 -8.62 -3.36 5.83
C MET A 39 -7.87 -2.56 4.76
N PHE A 40 -8.59 -1.81 3.92
CA PHE A 40 -8.01 -0.98 2.86
C PHE A 40 -7.85 0.48 3.28
N TYR A 41 -8.84 0.99 4.03
CA TYR A 41 -8.85 2.36 4.54
C TYR A 41 -8.97 2.34 6.07
N PRO A 42 -7.88 2.00 6.77
CA PRO A 42 -7.86 1.87 8.23
C PRO A 42 -8.12 3.20 8.95
N SER A 43 -8.44 3.12 10.23
CA SER A 43 -8.59 4.30 11.09
C SER A 43 -7.24 5.00 11.31
N GLU A 44 -7.29 6.26 11.73
CA GLU A 44 -6.08 7.04 12.06
C GLU A 44 -5.27 6.39 13.19
N GLU A 45 -5.93 5.77 14.16
CA GLU A 45 -5.28 5.04 15.25
C GLU A 45 -4.44 3.88 14.70
N VAL A 46 -5.00 3.07 13.79
CA VAL A 46 -4.27 1.98 13.14
C VAL A 46 -3.14 2.53 12.29
N MET A 47 -3.42 3.57 11.49
CA MET A 47 -2.40 4.23 10.65
C MET A 47 -1.21 4.75 11.46
N SER A 48 -1.44 5.26 12.68
CA SER A 48 -0.37 5.78 13.56
C SER A 48 0.61 4.72 14.07
N ARG A 49 0.24 3.43 14.00
CA ARG A 49 1.06 2.29 14.41
C ARG A 49 1.80 1.63 13.26
N LEU A 50 1.54 2.04 12.01
CA LEU A 50 2.20 1.48 10.84
C LEU A 50 3.57 2.12 10.63
N GLU A 51 4.52 1.33 10.13
CA GLU A 51 5.88 1.78 9.87
C GLU A 51 6.19 1.69 8.38
N ILE A 52 6.86 2.71 7.86
CA ILE A 52 7.44 2.68 6.52
C ILE A 52 8.84 2.11 6.65
N TYR A 53 9.20 1.14 5.81
CA TYR A 53 10.56 0.62 5.76
C TYR A 53 11.55 1.75 5.48
N LYS A 54 12.60 1.81 6.29
CA LYS A 54 13.72 2.74 6.09
C LYS A 54 14.71 2.14 5.12
N ASP A 55 15.34 2.99 4.33
CA ASP A 55 16.58 2.60 3.65
C ASP A 55 17.66 2.37 4.72
N LEU A 56 18.12 1.13 4.83
CA LEU A 56 19.13 0.71 5.81
C LEU A 56 20.55 0.69 5.23
N GLY A 57 20.70 1.02 3.94
CA GLY A 57 21.94 0.84 3.21
C GLY A 57 22.21 -0.62 2.84
N GLN A 58 23.16 -0.80 1.92
CA GLN A 58 23.41 -2.09 1.26
C GLN A 58 23.80 -3.22 2.23
N GLU A 59 24.67 -2.96 3.20
CA GLU A 59 25.16 -3.98 4.14
C GLU A 59 24.02 -4.58 4.97
N ARG A 60 23.18 -3.71 5.57
CA ARG A 60 22.03 -4.16 6.36
C ARG A 60 21.00 -4.86 5.49
N LEU A 61 20.74 -4.36 4.29
CA LEU A 61 19.79 -4.99 3.37
C LEU A 61 20.21 -6.42 3.00
N ILE A 62 21.50 -6.64 2.72
CA ILE A 62 22.05 -7.98 2.46
C ILE A 62 21.87 -8.87 3.68
N TYR A 63 22.22 -8.38 4.87
CA TYR A 63 22.05 -9.15 6.11
C TYR A 63 20.60 -9.62 6.33
N TYR A 64 19.60 -8.74 6.15
CA TYR A 64 18.19 -9.14 6.27
C TYR A 64 17.75 -10.13 5.17
N ASN A 65 18.30 -10.01 3.96
CA ASN A 65 18.02 -10.94 2.86
C ASN A 65 18.60 -12.33 3.14
N ASP A 66 19.80 -12.41 3.71
CA ASP A 66 20.46 -13.68 4.06
C ASP A 66 19.66 -14.41 5.14
N LEU A 67 19.24 -13.70 6.20
CA LEU A 67 18.37 -14.28 7.24
C LEU A 67 17.06 -14.83 6.66
N PHE A 68 16.42 -14.10 5.73
CA PHE A 68 15.20 -14.58 5.08
C PHE A 68 15.45 -15.77 4.15
N LEU A 69 16.63 -15.84 3.51
CA LEU A 69 17.01 -16.96 2.66
C LEU A 69 17.26 -18.23 3.49
N GLU A 70 17.98 -18.11 4.61
CA GLU A 70 18.22 -19.20 5.54
C GLU A 70 16.91 -19.83 6.04
N ASP A 71 15.96 -18.99 6.46
CA ASP A 71 14.63 -19.46 6.91
C ASP A 71 13.90 -20.23 5.80
N LYS A 72 13.84 -19.68 4.57
CA LYS A 72 13.21 -20.35 3.42
C LYS A 72 13.85 -21.69 3.04
N LEU A 73 15.16 -21.84 3.23
CA LEU A 73 15.87 -23.08 2.92
C LEU A 73 15.75 -24.14 4.02
N SER A 74 15.31 -23.73 5.22
CA SER A 74 15.12 -24.62 6.38
C SER A 74 13.73 -25.30 6.43
N GLN A 75 12.81 -24.91 5.54
CA GLN A 75 11.47 -25.50 5.35
C GLN A 75 11.47 -26.53 4.21
#